data_AF-X1KN44-F1
#
_entry.id   AF-X1KN44-F1
#
_cell.length_a   1.000
_cell.length_b   1.000
_cell.length_c   1.000
_cell.angle_alpha   90.00
_cell.angle_beta   90.00
_cell.angle_gamma   90.00
#
_symmetry.space_group_name_H-M   'P 1'
#
loop_
_entity.id
_entity.type
_entity.pdbx_description
1 polymer ?
#
loop_
_entity_poly.entity_id
_entity_poly.type
_entity_poly.pdbx_seq_one_letter_code
_entity_poly.pdbx_strand_id
1 'polypeptide(L)' 'MHRYLLSRLARALLTALLAVTFTFFILRLTGDPAVEILGNEASPEALAAFRAAWGLDHSLPIQFGYYLKAVLTGDFGQ' A
#
# COMPACT_ATOMS: atom_id res chain seq x y z
N MET A 1 -27.74 3.73 21.99
CA MET A 1 -26.31 4.14 21.99
C MET A 1 -25.41 3.15 21.24
N HIS A 2 -25.49 1.83 21.49
CA HIS A 2 -24.70 0.81 20.77
C HIS A 2 -24.82 0.89 19.23
N ARG A 3 -26.04 1.03 18.69
CA ARG A 3 -26.29 1.17 17.25
C ARG A 3 -25.66 2.42 16.65
N TYR A 4 -25.67 3.54 17.39
CA TYR A 4 -25.02 4.79 16.97
C TYR A 4 -23.49 4.65 16.95
N LEU A 5 -22.90 4.02 17.97
CA LEU A 5 -21.46 3.74 18.00
C LEU A 5 -21.02 2.81 16.87
N LEU A 6 -21.78 1.75 16.60
CA LEU A 6 -21.52 0.83 15.48
C LEU A 6 -21.60 1.55 14.12
N SER A 7 -22.64 2.35 13.88
CA SER A 7 -22.73 3.12 12.64
C SER A 7 -21.60 4.14 12.49
N ARG A 8 -21.16 4.76 13.60
CA ARG A 8 -20.03 5.70 13.59
C ARG A 8 -18.71 4.99 13.28
N LEU A 9 -18.45 3.84 13.90
CA LEU A 9 -17.25 3.04 13.65
C LEU A 9 -17.24 2.50 12.21
N ALA A 10 -18.36 1.98 11.72
CA ALA A 10 -18.47 1.49 10.35
C ALA A 10 -18.17 2.59 9.32
N ARG A 11 -18.68 3.81 9.54
CA ARG A 11 -18.37 4.97 8.70
C ARG A 11 -16.89 5.34 8.75
N ALA A 12 -16.30 5.40 9.95
CA ALA A 12 -14.88 5.70 10.11
C ALA A 12 -13.99 4.66 9.41
N LEU A 13 -14.30 3.37 9.59
CA LEU A 13 -13.61 2.27 8.91
C LEU A 13 -13.75 2.35 7.39
N LEU A 14 -14.94 2.65 6.88
CA LEU A 14 -15.15 2.82 5.45
C LEU A 14 -14.34 4.00 4.90
N THR A 15 -14.34 5.15 5.58
CA THR A 15 -13.53 6.30 5.18
C THR A 15 -12.04 5.98 5.19
N ALA A 16 -11.54 5.31 6.22
CA ALA A 16 -10.15 4.88 6.31
C ALA A 16 -9.79 3.89 5.20
N LEU A 17 -10.65 2.89 4.95
CA LEU A 17 -10.44 1.92 3.88
C LEU A 17 -10.38 2.59 2.50
N LEU A 18 -11.27 3.54 2.24
CA LEU A 18 -11.25 4.32 1.00
C LEU A 18 -9.97 5.13 0.88
N ALA A 19 -9.55 5.82 1.94
CA ALA A 19 -8.31 6.59 1.95
C ALA A 19 -7.08 5.71 1.65
N VAL A 20 -6.93 4.58 2.35
CA VAL A 20 -5.84 3.60 2.14
C VAL A 20 -5.85 3.07 0.71
N THR A 21 -7.03 2.73 0.19
CA THR A 21 -7.21 2.25 -1.18
C THR A 21 -6.77 3.31 -2.19
N PHE A 22 -7.25 4.55 -2.05
CA PHE A 22 -6.86 5.64 -2.94
C PHE A 22 -5.37 5.95 -2.86
N THR A 23 -4.80 6.02 -1.67
CA THR A 23 -3.36 6.22 -1.48
C THR A 23 -2.55 5.15 -2.21
N PHE A 24 -2.90 3.87 -2.04
CA PHE A 24 -2.21 2.77 -2.72
C PHE A 24 -2.26 2.92 -4.25
N PHE A 25 -3.45 3.13 -4.82
CA PHE A 25 -3.61 3.23 -6.26
C PHE A 25 -2.97 4.50 -6.83
N ILE A 26 -3.07 5.64 -6.15
CA ILE A 26 -2.42 6.88 -6.60
C ILE A 26 -0.90 6.68 -6.64
N LEU A 27 -0.30 6.13 -5.59
CA LEU A 27 1.14 5.85 -5.57
C LEU A 27 1.54 4.92 -6.72
N ARG A 28 0.75 3.88 -7.00
CA ARG A 28 1.06 2.94 -8.08
C ARG A 28 0.80 3.52 -9.48
N LEU A 29 -0.06 4.52 -9.61
CA LEU A 29 -0.28 5.25 -10.87
C LEU A 29 0.81 6.28 -11.14
N THR A 30 1.49 6.80 -10.11
CA THR A 30 2.56 7.79 -10.28
C THR A 30 3.83 7.21 -10.88
N GLY A 31 4.07 5.90 -10.75
CA GLY A 31 5.23 5.24 -11.31
C GLY A 31 5.56 3.92 -10.63
N ASP A 32 6.76 3.42 -10.88
CA ASP A 32 7.29 2.24 -10.20
C ASP A 32 7.97 2.66 -8.88
N PRO A 33 7.48 2.19 -7.71
CA PRO A 33 8.09 2.50 -6.43
C PRO A 33 9.56 2.10 -6.34
N ALA A 34 9.99 1.04 -7.06
CA ALA A 34 11.39 0.64 -7.07
C ALA A 34 12.30 1.70 -7.71
N VAL A 35 11.80 2.37 -8.75
CA VAL A 35 12.53 3.43 -9.46
C VAL A 35 12.54 4.72 -8.64
N GLU A 36 11.43 5.05 -7.98
CA GLU A 36 11.35 6.19 -7.07
C GLU A 36 12.30 6.05 -5.87
N ILE A 37 12.45 4.84 -5.32
CA ILE A 37 13.29 4.59 -4.14
C ILE A 37 14.78 4.45 -4.50
N LEU A 38 15.11 3.67 -5.52
CA LEU A 38 16.51 3.43 -5.89
C LEU A 38 17.08 4.50 -6.84
N GLY A 39 16.22 5.32 -7.42
CA GLY A 39 16.58 6.32 -8.41
C GLY A 39 16.73 5.76 -9.82
N ASN A 40 16.72 6.68 -10.80
CA ASN A 40 16.78 6.35 -12.22
C ASN A 40 18.13 5.76 -12.68
N GLU A 41 19.19 5.90 -11.88
CA GLU A 41 20.53 5.35 -12.20
C GLU A 41 20.73 3.93 -11.67
N ALA A 42 19.76 3.36 -10.97
CA ALA A 42 19.85 2.00 -10.46
C ALA A 42 19.94 0.99 -11.61
N SER A 43 20.83 0.00 -11.47
CA SER A 43 20.95 -1.04 -12.48
C SER A 43 19.65 -1.84 -12.62
N PRO A 44 19.33 -2.38 -13.80
CA PRO A 44 18.14 -3.21 -14.00
C PRO A 44 18.07 -4.39 -13.03
N GLU A 45 19.23 -4.97 -12.69
CA GLU A 45 19.36 -6.09 -11.75
C GLU A 45 19.03 -5.64 -10.32
N ALA A 46 19.51 -4.47 -9.90
CA ALA A 46 19.19 -3.90 -8.59
C ALA A 46 17.69 -3.60 -8.46
N LEU A 47 17.07 -3.03 -9.51
CA LEU A 47 15.63 -2.79 -9.55
C LEU A 47 14.84 -4.10 -9.47
N ALA A 48 15.23 -5.13 -10.23
CA ALA A 48 14.56 -6.43 -10.19
C ALA A 48 14.69 -7.11 -8.81
N ALA A 49 15.88 -7.08 -8.22
CA ALA A 49 16.12 -7.62 -6.88
C ALA A 49 15.30 -6.87 -5.81
N PHE A 50 15.22 -5.55 -5.90
CA PHE A 50 14.40 -4.74 -5.00
C PHE A 50 12.92 -5.03 -5.16
N ARG A 51 12.42 -5.12 -6.40
CA ARG A 51 11.02 -5.49 -6.65
C ARG A 51 10.67 -6.83 -6.02
N ALA A 52 11.52 -7.84 -6.18
CA ALA A 52 11.30 -9.16 -5.59
C ALA A 52 11.37 -9.14 -4.05
N ALA A 53 12.35 -8.42 -3.48
CA ALA A 53 12.49 -8.31 -2.02
C ALA A 53 11.31 -7.60 -1.36
N TRP A 54 10.70 -6.63 -2.05
CA TRP A 54 9.57 -5.84 -1.57
C TRP A 54 8.21 -6.35 -2.09
N GLY A 55 8.18 -7.46 -2.84
CA GLY A 55 6.97 -8.04 -3.42
C GLY A 55 6.27 -7.15 -4.46
N LEU A 56 6.98 -6.17 -5.05
CA LEU A 56 6.48 -5.25 -6.08
C LEU A 56 6.32 -5.92 -7.46
N ASP A 57 6.82 -7.14 -7.58
CA ASP A 57 6.71 -8.05 -8.74
C ASP A 57 5.42 -8.89 -8.71
N HIS A 58 4.69 -8.93 -7.58
CA HIS A 58 3.39 -9.60 -7.48
C HIS A 58 2.27 -8.84 -8.20
N SER A 59 1.12 -9.48 -8.39
CA SER A 59 -0.07 -8.81 -8.93
C SER A 59 -0.59 -7.72 -7.98
N LEU A 60 -1.19 -6.66 -8.52
CA LEU A 60 -1.70 -5.53 -7.72
C LEU A 60 -2.61 -5.93 -6.56
N PRO A 61 -3.52 -6.90 -6.68
CA PRO A 61 -4.34 -7.34 -5.55
C PRO A 61 -3.52 -7.92 -4.40
N ILE A 62 -2.44 -8.65 -4.70
CA ILE A 62 -1.54 -9.21 -3.69
C ILE A 62 -0.76 -8.09 -3.00
N GLN A 63 -0.21 -7.14 -3.77
CA GLN A 63 0.47 -5.97 -3.23
C GLN A 63 -0.45 -5.15 -2.32
N PHE A 64 -1.70 -4.93 -2.73
CA PHE A 64 -2.69 -4.22 -1.92
C PHE A 64 -3.03 -4.98 -0.64
N GLY A 65 -3.11 -6.31 -0.67
CA GLY A 65 -3.31 -7.14 0.51
C GLY A 65 -2.18 -7.01 1.53
N TYR A 66 -0.92 -6.99 1.07
CA TYR A 66 0.23 -6.73 1.95
C TYR A 66 0.21 -5.32 2.52
N TYR A 67 -0.10 -4.31 1.69
CA TYR A 67 -0.23 -2.92 2.16
C TYR A 67 -1.32 -2.77 3.22
N LEU A 68 -2.49 -3.38 3.01
CA LEU A 68 -3.58 -3.35 3.97
C LEU A 68 -3.18 -4.04 5.29
N LYS A 69 -2.48 -5.18 5.21
CA LYS A 69 -1.97 -5.86 6.40
C LYS A 69 -1.02 -4.96 7.20
N ALA A 70 -0.07 -4.31 6.53
CA ALA A 70 0.88 -3.40 7.17
C ALA A 70 0.16 -2.25 7.89
N VAL A 71 -0.80 -1.60 7.21
CA VAL A 71 -1.63 -0.54 7.80
C VAL A 71 -2.41 -1.04 9.03
N LEU A 72 -2.98 -2.24 8.98
CA LEU A 72 -3.71 -2.83 10.11
C LEU A 72 -2.79 -3.19 11.29
N THR A 73 -1.52 -3.51 11.03
CA THR A 73 -0.51 -3.76 12.07
C THR A 73 0.19 -2.49 12.55
N GLY A 74 -0.13 -1.32 11.97
CA GLY A 74 0.51 -0.04 12.30
C GLY A 74 1.91 0.13 11.69
N ASP A 75 2.25 -0.70 10.70
CA ASP A 75 3.49 -0.61 9.94
C ASP A 75 3.27 0.26 8.70
N PHE A 76 3.92 1.42 8.68
CA PHE A 76 3.83 2.40 7.59
C PHE A 76 5.17 2.54 6.83
N GLY A 77 5.99 1.48 6.84
CA GLY A 77 7.31 1.45 6.23
C GLY A 77 8.46 1.49 7.23
N GLN A 78 8.25 0.92 8.43
CA GLN A 78 9.34 0.65 9.38
C GLN A 78 10.02 -0.69 9.10
#